data_AF-A0A537PET0-F1
#
_entry.id   AF-A0A537PET0-F1
#
_cell.length_a   1.000
_cell.length_b   1.000
_cell.length_c   1.000
_cell.angle_alpha   90.00
_cell.angle_beta   90.00
_cell.angle_gamma   90.00
#
_symmetry.space_group_name_H-M   'P 1'
#
loop_
_entity.id
_entity.type
_entity.pdbx_description
1 polymer ?
#
loop_
_entity_poly.entity_id
_entity_poly.type
_entity_poly.pdbx_seq_one_letter_code
_entity_poly.pdbx_strand_id
1 'polypeptide(L)'
;MAEQSADHHLDIDAHQRTYGAFVRGSVVLAIICGFVLVALCSFAFGKSLNVFTGFAGLIIGIIAVLIDVRSGSQRWFLSLGALVLFALITAANVG
;
A
#
# COMPACT_ATOMS: atom_id res chain seq x y z
N MET A 1 1.34 -48.87 23.09
CA MET A 1 0.51 -47.74 23.54
C MET A 1 0.41 -46.79 22.36
N ALA A 2 -0.66 -46.96 21.59
CA ALA A 2 -1.02 -46.07 20.50
C ALA A 2 -1.79 -44.91 21.12
N GLU A 3 -1.20 -43.71 21.11
CA GLU A 3 -1.87 -42.41 21.21
C GLU A 3 -0.87 -41.32 20.82
N GLN A 4 -0.24 -41.51 19.66
CA GLN A 4 0.30 -40.41 18.87
C GLN A 4 -0.66 -40.19 17.71
N SER A 5 -1.94 -39.95 18.05
CA SER A 5 -2.82 -39.18 17.20
C SER A 5 -2.19 -37.79 17.13
N ALA A 6 -1.30 -37.62 16.16
CA ALA A 6 -0.82 -36.32 15.72
C ALA A 6 -2.03 -35.41 15.64
N ASP A 7 -2.02 -34.39 16.49
CA ASP A 7 -3.00 -33.31 16.53
C ASP A 7 -2.85 -32.51 15.23
N HIS A 8 -3.28 -33.09 14.11
CA HIS A 8 -3.27 -32.47 12.77
C HIS A 8 -4.32 -31.34 12.68
N HIS A 9 -4.98 -31.06 13.79
CA HIS A 9 -5.65 -29.81 14.12
C HIS A 9 -4.66 -28.74 14.65
N LEU A 10 -3.35 -28.91 14.37
CA LEU A 10 -2.30 -27.88 14.45
C LEU A 10 -2.80 -26.56 13.83
N ASP A 11 -3.37 -25.74 14.70
CA ASP A 11 -3.58 -24.30 14.65
C ASP A 11 -3.74 -23.69 13.24
N ILE A 12 -4.74 -24.17 12.51
CA ILE A 12 -5.17 -23.57 11.23
C ILE A 12 -5.48 -22.08 11.42
N ASP A 13 -5.96 -21.68 12.61
CA ASP A 13 -6.25 -20.29 12.95
C ASP A 13 -4.99 -19.41 12.95
N ALA A 14 -3.86 -19.88 13.51
CA ALA A 14 -2.59 -19.16 13.45
C ALA A 14 -2.05 -19.03 12.02
N HIS A 15 -2.19 -20.06 11.19
CA HIS A 15 -1.82 -20.00 9.79
C HIS A 15 -2.68 -18.98 9.01
N GLN A 16 -3.99 -18.98 9.23
CA GLN A 16 -4.90 -18.01 8.61
C GLN A 16 -4.59 -16.57 9.02
N ARG A 17 -4.28 -16.32 10.31
CA ARG A 17 -3.87 -14.99 10.79
C ARG A 17 -2.58 -14.52 10.14
N THR A 18 -1.57 -15.39 10.08
CA THR A 18 -0.28 -15.08 9.45
C THR A 18 -0.44 -14.78 7.97
N TYR A 19 -1.19 -15.62 7.25
CA TYR A 19 -1.47 -15.41 5.83
C TYR A 19 -2.25 -14.11 5.59
N GLY A 20 -3.27 -13.82 6.41
CA GLY A 20 -4.02 -12.56 6.34
C GLY A 20 -3.13 -11.34 6.53
N ALA A 21 -2.20 -11.38 7.48
CA ALA A 21 -1.23 -10.31 7.70
C ALA A 21 -0.24 -10.16 6.51
N PHE A 22 0.23 -11.27 5.95
CA PHE A 22 1.11 -11.28 4.78
C PHE A 22 0.42 -10.66 3.55
N VAL A 23 -0.79 -11.12 3.21
CA VAL A 23 -1.56 -10.57 2.10
C VAL A 23 -1.79 -9.08 2.32
N ARG A 24 -2.20 -8.67 3.52
CA ARG A 24 -2.40 -7.25 3.83
C ARG A 24 -1.12 -6.43 3.68
N GLY A 25 0.01 -6.94 4.17
CA GLY A 25 1.32 -6.30 4.01
C GLY A 25 1.76 -6.18 2.55
N SER A 26 1.47 -7.19 1.73
CA SER A 26 1.78 -7.15 0.29
C SER A 26 0.99 -6.06 -0.45
N VAL A 27 -0.28 -5.83 -0.08
CA VAL A 27 -1.10 -4.74 -0.63
C VAL A 27 -0.54 -3.38 -0.24
N VAL A 28 -0.16 -3.19 1.03
CA VAL A 28 0.52 -1.97 1.51
C VAL A 28 1.77 -1.68 0.68
N LEU A 29 2.62 -2.69 0.51
CA LEU A 29 3.86 -2.55 -0.24
C LEU A 29 3.57 -2.17 -1.70
N ALA A 30 2.63 -2.85 -2.35
CA ALA A 30 2.26 -2.57 -3.74
C ALA A 30 1.77 -1.12 -3.93
N ILE A 31 0.93 -0.62 -3.01
CA ILE A 31 0.43 0.76 -3.07
C ILE A 31 1.55 1.77 -2.86
N ILE A 32 2.44 1.54 -1.88
CA ILE A 32 3.60 2.41 -1.63
C ILE A 32 4.53 2.42 -2.86
N CYS A 33 4.78 1.27 -3.50
CA CYS A 33 5.52 1.22 -4.75
C CYS A 33 4.86 2.08 -5.84
N GLY A 34 3.53 2.06 -5.95
CA GLY A 34 2.78 2.96 -6.83
C GLY A 34 3.07 4.43 -6.56
N PHE A 35 2.99 4.88 -5.30
CA PHE A 35 3.30 6.26 -4.92
C PHE A 35 4.75 6.63 -5.25
N VAL A 36 5.71 5.73 -5.00
CA VAL A 36 7.13 5.94 -5.33
C VAL A 36 7.31 6.11 -6.84
N LEU A 37 6.70 5.25 -7.66
CA LEU A 37 6.80 5.36 -9.12
C LEU A 37 6.24 6.69 -9.64
N VAL A 38 5.06 7.12 -9.14
CA VAL A 38 4.49 8.42 -9.54
C VAL A 38 5.36 9.58 -9.08
N ALA A 39 5.94 9.52 -7.88
CA ALA A 39 6.86 10.54 -7.39
C ALA A 39 8.13 10.62 -8.24
N LEU A 40 8.70 9.49 -8.64
CA LEU A 40 9.84 9.45 -9.57
C LEU A 40 9.48 10.07 -10.92
N CYS A 41 8.28 9.80 -11.45
CA CYS A 41 7.80 10.46 -12.67
C CYS A 41 7.67 11.98 -12.48
N SER A 42 7.15 12.44 -11.34
CA SER A 42 7.06 13.87 -11.01
C SER A 42 8.45 14.50 -10.99
N PHE A 43 9.43 13.88 -10.33
CA PHE A 43 10.79 14.40 -10.23
C PHE A 43 11.51 14.44 -11.58
N ALA A 44 11.37 13.39 -12.39
CA ALA A 44 12.07 13.27 -13.65
C ALA A 44 11.46 14.15 -14.76
N PHE A 45 10.13 14.25 -14.83
CA PHE A 45 9.42 14.79 -15.98
C PHE A 45 8.52 15.99 -15.66
N GLY A 46 8.40 16.40 -14.40
CA GLY A 46 7.52 17.51 -14.02
C GLY A 46 8.08 18.87 -14.45
N LYS A 47 7.23 19.69 -15.07
CA LYS A 47 7.60 21.02 -15.60
C LYS A 47 7.77 22.09 -14.51
N SER A 48 6.93 22.06 -13.48
CA SER A 48 6.94 23.04 -12.38
C SER A 48 6.66 22.36 -11.05
N LEU A 49 7.27 22.86 -9.97
CA LEU A 49 7.09 22.35 -8.60
C LEU A 49 7.32 20.82 -8.47
N ASN A 50 8.06 20.21 -9.39
CA ASN A 50 8.26 18.77 -9.50
C ASN A 50 8.70 18.09 -8.19
N VAL A 51 9.70 18.69 -7.51
CA VAL A 51 10.22 18.21 -6.23
C VAL A 51 9.18 18.35 -5.11
N PHE A 52 8.52 19.51 -5.01
CA PHE A 52 7.51 19.75 -3.98
C PHE A 52 6.31 18.82 -4.15
N THR A 53 5.76 18.73 -5.36
CA THR A 53 4.62 17.87 -5.69
C THR A 53 4.93 16.41 -5.45
N GLY A 54 6.14 15.94 -5.82
CA GLY A 54 6.53 14.56 -5.59
C GLY A 54 6.64 14.21 -4.10
N PHE A 55 7.28 15.05 -3.29
CA PHE A 55 7.34 14.81 -1.83
C PHE A 55 5.98 14.96 -1.15
N ALA A 56 5.19 15.96 -1.54
CA ALA A 56 3.82 16.13 -1.01
C ALA A 56 2.97 14.89 -1.29
N GLY A 57 3.03 14.36 -2.52
CA GLY A 57 2.34 13.13 -2.91
C GLY A 57 2.80 11.91 -2.10
N LEU A 58 4.10 11.76 -1.85
CA LEU A 58 4.64 10.67 -1.00
C LEU A 58 4.14 10.76 0.44
N ILE A 59 4.22 11.94 1.05
CA ILE A 59 3.80 12.13 2.45
C ILE A 59 2.30 11.86 2.60
N ILE A 60 1.48 12.47 1.72
CA ILE A 60 0.03 12.27 1.72
C ILE A 60 -0.31 10.80 1.45
N GLY A 61 0.39 10.17 0.51
CA GLY A 61 0.20 8.75 0.18
C GLY A 61 0.49 7.82 1.35
N ILE A 62 1.60 8.04 2.07
CA ILE A 62 1.95 7.27 3.27
C ILE A 62 0.87 7.46 4.35
N ILE A 63 0.40 8.68 4.57
CA ILE A 63 -0.67 8.96 5.53
C ILE A 63 -1.96 8.22 5.14
N ALA A 64 -2.35 8.27 3.86
CA ALA A 64 -3.53 7.58 3.35
C ALA A 64 -3.45 6.05 3.57
N VAL A 65 -2.29 5.45 3.27
CA VAL A 65 -2.03 4.02 3.52
C VAL A 65 -2.09 3.70 5.02
N LEU A 66 -1.51 4.54 5.88
CA LEU A 66 -1.59 4.34 7.33
C LEU A 66 -3.02 4.41 7.85
N ILE A 67 -3.86 5.30 7.30
CA ILE A 67 -5.28 5.38 7.65
C ILE A 67 -6.01 4.10 7.23
N ASP A 68 -5.82 3.61 6.00
CA ASP A 68 -6.43 2.36 5.53
C ASP A 68 -5.99 1.14 6.36
N VAL A 69 -4.70 1.08 6.73
CA VAL A 69 -4.17 0.04 7.63
C VAL A 69 -4.81 0.11 9.02
N ARG A 70 -4.96 1.31 9.58
CA ARG A 70 -5.57 1.48 10.91
C ARG A 70 -7.08 1.31 10.92
N SER A 71 -7.76 1.56 9.80
CA SER A 71 -9.22 1.43 9.68
C SER A 71 -9.69 -0.02 9.85
N GLY A 72 -8.81 -1.02 9.67
CA GLY A 72 -9.19 -2.44 9.71
C GLY A 72 -10.08 -2.89 8.54
N SER A 73 -10.43 -1.96 7.65
CA SER A 73 -11.19 -2.19 6.42
C SER A 73 -10.38 -3.06 5.44
N GLN A 74 -11.09 -3.96 4.74
CA GLN A 74 -10.55 -4.70 3.58
C GLN A 74 -10.50 -3.82 2.31
N ARG A 75 -11.11 -2.63 2.36
CA ARG A 75 -11.22 -1.69 1.24
C ARG A 75 -10.14 -0.63 1.37
N TRP A 76 -9.36 -0.45 0.30
CA TRP A 76 -8.21 0.47 0.20
C TRP A 76 -8.54 1.74 -0.58
N PHE A 77 -9.80 2.21 -0.50
CA PHE A 77 -10.28 3.27 -1.38
C PHE A 77 -9.60 4.61 -1.14
N LEU A 78 -9.16 4.90 0.09
CA LEU A 78 -8.50 6.17 0.39
C LEU A 78 -7.11 6.20 -0.24
N SER A 79 -6.29 5.18 0.00
CA SER A 79 -4.94 5.10 -0.54
C SER A 79 -4.91 4.91 -2.06
N LEU A 80 -5.81 4.09 -2.63
CA LEU A 80 -5.96 3.96 -4.08
C LEU A 80 -6.49 5.25 -4.72
N GLY A 81 -7.48 5.90 -4.10
CA GLY A 81 -8.00 7.18 -4.58
C GLY A 81 -6.94 8.28 -4.55
N ALA A 82 -6.17 8.37 -3.46
CA ALA A 82 -5.05 9.30 -3.35
C ALA A 82 -3.95 9.01 -4.38
N LEU A 83 -3.66 7.73 -4.65
CA LEU A 83 -2.69 7.33 -5.67
C LEU A 83 -3.15 7.77 -7.08
N VAL A 84 -4.42 7.55 -7.40
CA VAL A 84 -5.00 7.97 -8.69
C VAL A 84 -4.96 9.49 -8.83
N LEU A 85 -5.36 10.24 -7.80
CA LEU A 85 -5.31 11.70 -7.83
C LEU A 85 -3.88 12.20 -8.01
N PHE A 86 -2.93 11.63 -7.28
CA PHE A 86 -1.52 11.99 -7.41
C PHE A 86 -1.00 11.70 -8.82
N ALA A 87 -1.32 10.53 -9.38
CA ALA A 87 -0.95 10.17 -10.76
C ALA A 87 -1.52 11.15 -11.79
N LEU A 88 -2.78 11.57 -11.65
CA LEU A 88 -3.41 12.54 -12.54
C LEU A 88 -2.79 13.93 -12.43
N ILE A 89 -2.52 14.41 -11.21
CA ILE A 89 -1.85 15.69 -10.97
C ILE A 89 -0.45 15.68 -11.58
N THR A 90 0.31 14.61 -11.35
CA THR A 90 1.64 14.44 -11.95
C THR A 90 1.54 14.41 -13.47
N ALA A 91 0.66 13.60 -14.06
CA ALA A 91 0.49 13.51 -15.51
C ALA A 91 0.14 14.85 -16.16
N ALA A 92 -0.73 15.66 -15.53
CA ALA A 92 -1.08 16.99 -16.02
C ALA A 92 0.10 18.00 -15.95
N ASN A 93 1.10 17.73 -15.12
CA ASN A 93 2.29 18.56 -14.94
C ASN A 93 3.53 18.02 -15.67
N VAL A 94 3.43 16.87 -16.33
CA VAL A 94 4.45 16.32 -17.21
C VAL A 94 4.34 16.98 -18.60
N GLY A 95 5.48 17.41 -19.14
CA GLY A 95 5.58 18.11 -20.43
C GLY A 95 6.31 17.31 -21.49
#